data_AF-A0A933LPK7-F1
#
_entry.id   AF-A0A933LPK7-F1
#
_cell.length_a   1.000
_cell.length_b   1.000
_cell.length_c   1.000
_cell.angle_alpha   90.00
_cell.angle_beta   90.00
_cell.angle_gamma   90.00
#
_symmetry.space_group_name_H-M   'P 1'
#
loop_
_entity.id
_entity.type
_entity.pdbx_description
1 polymer ?
#
loop_
_entity_poly.entity_id
_entity_poly.type
_entity_poly.pdbx_seq_one_letter_code
_entity_poly.pdbx_strand_id
1 'polypeptide(L)'
;MSTGVTQATPRYTKKDFESDQDVRWCPGCGDYAILSAVQKMMPDLGIPRENVVFISGIGCSSRFPYYMNTYGFHTIHGRAPAIASGLKISRPDLSVWVVTGDGDGLWLGGNHVFLSILLISVI
;
A
#
# COMPACT_ATOMS: atom_id res chain seq x y z
N MET A 1 -12.49 18.25 -13.67
CA MET A 1 -13.49 18.58 -12.63
C MET A 1 -13.45 17.49 -11.57
N SER A 2 -12.59 17.64 -10.56
CA SER A 2 -12.56 16.74 -9.40
C SER A 2 -13.71 17.13 -8.47
N THR A 3 -14.74 16.30 -8.39
CA THR A 3 -15.74 16.40 -7.33
C THR A 3 -15.07 15.97 -6.02
N GLY A 4 -14.55 16.95 -5.28
CA GLY A 4 -14.06 16.76 -3.94
C GLY A 4 -15.21 16.29 -3.04
N VAL A 5 -15.26 14.99 -2.81
CA VAL A 5 -16.09 14.44 -1.75
C VAL A 5 -15.37 14.76 -0.45
N THR A 6 -15.76 15.87 0.18
CA THR A 6 -15.36 16.22 1.54
C THR A 6 -16.04 15.23 2.50
N GLN A 7 -15.53 13.99 2.56
CA GLN A 7 -15.88 13.06 3.63
C GLN A 7 -15.35 13.66 4.94
N ALA A 8 -16.20 13.72 5.96
CA ALA A 8 -15.76 14.08 7.30
C ALA A 8 -14.63 13.12 7.71
N THR A 9 -13.45 13.65 8.02
CA THR A 9 -12.28 12.86 8.41
C THR A 9 -12.66 11.94 9.57
N PRO A 10 -12.78 10.62 9.35
CA PRO A 10 -13.13 9.71 10.42
C PRO A 10 -11.97 9.72 11.41
N ARG A 11 -12.27 9.83 12.71
CA ARG A 11 -11.24 9.77 13.74
C ARG A 11 -10.83 8.31 13.95
N TYR A 12 -9.88 7.86 13.14
CA TYR A 12 -9.33 6.52 13.24
C TYR A 12 -8.32 6.38 14.39
N THR A 13 -8.07 5.14 14.75
CA THR A 13 -7.01 4.69 15.65
C THR A 13 -6.16 3.65 14.93
N LYS A 14 -5.00 3.30 15.52
CA LYS A 14 -4.15 2.21 14.98
C LYS A 14 -4.92 0.92 14.73
N LYS A 15 -5.82 0.56 15.66
CA LYS A 15 -6.60 -0.69 15.61
C LYS A 15 -7.54 -0.75 14.40
N ASP A 16 -8.01 0.40 13.91
CA ASP A 16 -8.91 0.43 12.75
C ASP A 16 -8.19 0.01 11.46
N PHE A 17 -6.86 0.09 11.42
CA PHE A 17 -6.01 -0.34 10.31
C PHE A 17 -5.40 -1.74 10.51
N GLU A 18 -5.61 -2.38 11.65
CA GLU A 18 -5.16 -3.75 11.92
C GLU A 18 -6.19 -4.74 11.36
N SER A 19 -5.76 -5.73 10.56
CA SER A 19 -6.61 -6.83 10.11
C SER A 19 -6.83 -7.87 11.21
N ASP A 20 -7.81 -8.75 11.01
CA ASP A 20 -8.01 -9.96 11.82
C ASP A 20 -7.04 -11.12 11.48
N GLN A 21 -6.18 -10.94 10.48
CA GLN A 21 -5.26 -11.98 10.03
C GLN A 21 -4.01 -12.06 10.91
N ASP A 22 -3.66 -13.29 11.29
CA ASP A 22 -2.40 -13.56 11.98
C ASP A 22 -1.20 -13.31 11.07
N VAL A 23 -0.24 -12.56 11.60
CA VAL A 23 1.00 -12.24 10.88
C VAL A 23 1.92 -13.46 10.85
N ARG A 24 2.23 -13.92 9.64
CA ARG A 24 3.02 -15.16 9.40
C ARG A 24 4.50 -14.90 9.11
N TRP A 25 5.07 -13.82 9.66
CA TRP A 25 6.50 -13.55 9.54
C TRP A 25 7.28 -14.23 10.66
N CYS A 26 8.54 -14.59 10.39
CA CYS A 26 9.42 -15.21 11.37
C CYS A 26 9.55 -14.34 12.64
N PRO A 27 9.64 -14.94 13.84
CA PRO A 27 9.90 -14.18 15.07
C PRO A 27 11.16 -13.32 14.93
N GLY A 28 11.05 -12.03 15.26
CA GLY A 28 12.15 -11.06 15.11
C GLY A 28 12.31 -10.46 13.71
N CYS A 29 11.41 -10.74 12.76
CA CYS A 29 11.42 -10.10 11.45
C CYS A 29 11.20 -8.58 11.56
N GLY A 30 11.96 -7.79 10.80
CA GLY A 30 11.84 -6.33 10.78
C GLY A 30 10.50 -5.82 10.23
N ASP A 31 9.81 -6.63 9.41
CA ASP A 31 8.52 -6.26 8.81
C ASP A 31 7.43 -5.98 9.87
N TYR A 32 7.52 -6.59 11.06
CA TYR A 32 6.64 -6.27 12.19
C TYR A 32 6.73 -4.80 12.61
N ALA A 33 7.96 -4.26 12.67
CA ALA A 33 8.19 -2.87 13.05
C ALA A 33 7.64 -1.93 11.97
N ILE A 34 7.84 -2.26 10.69
CA ILE A 34 7.33 -1.49 9.56
C ILE A 34 5.80 -1.49 9.57
N LEU A 35 5.16 -2.65 9.72
CA LEU A 35 3.70 -2.78 9.80
C LEU A 35 3.13 -1.94 10.94
N SER A 36 3.68 -2.08 12.14
CA SER A 36 3.20 -1.32 13.31
C SER A 36 3.41 0.19 13.15
N ALA A 37 4.49 0.62 12.50
CA ALA A 37 4.75 2.04 12.24
C ALA A 37 3.75 2.61 11.23
N VAL A 38 3.49 1.90 10.13
CA VAL A 38 2.51 2.31 9.11
C VAL A 38 1.12 2.37 9.72
N GLN A 39 0.65 1.32 10.40
CA GLN A 39 -0.65 1.31 11.07
C GLN A 39 -0.83 2.46 12.08
N LYS A 40 0.26 2.85 12.76
CA LYS A 40 0.24 3.99 13.70
C LYS A 40 0.14 5.34 12.98
N MET A 41 0.75 5.46 11.80
CA MET A 41 0.74 6.69 11.00
C MET A 41 -0.57 6.89 10.21
N MET A 42 -1.22 5.81 9.77
CA MET A 42 -2.41 5.88 8.93
C MET A 42 -3.55 6.79 9.49
N PRO A 43 -3.88 6.76 10.80
CA PRO A 43 -4.88 7.66 11.38
C PRO A 43 -4.55 9.15 11.21
N ASP A 44 -3.27 9.52 11.27
CA ASP A 44 -2.82 10.91 11.23
C ASP A 44 -2.94 11.51 9.81
N LEU A 45 -3.04 10.66 8.78
CA LEU A 45 -3.24 11.11 7.39
C LEU A 45 -4.65 11.66 7.14
N GLY A 46 -5.63 11.30 7.98
CA GLY A 46 -7.02 11.74 7.83
C GLY A 46 -7.72 11.25 6.56
N ILE A 47 -7.19 10.19 5.92
CA ILE A 47 -7.76 9.61 4.70
C ILE A 47 -8.74 8.49 5.10
N PRO A 48 -9.98 8.46 4.57
CA PRO A 48 -10.89 7.34 4.75
C PRO A 48 -10.23 6.02 4.35
N ARG A 49 -10.34 4.97 5.17
CA ARG A 49 -9.68 3.67 4.94
C ARG A 49 -10.08 3.03 3.60
N GLU A 50 -11.31 3.27 3.16
CA GLU A 50 -11.87 2.84 1.88
C GLU A 50 -11.24 3.55 0.68
N ASN A 51 -10.54 4.67 0.90
CA ASN A 51 -9.78 5.38 -0.11
C ASN A 51 -8.29 5.06 -0.07
N VAL A 52 -7.84 4.18 0.83
CA VAL A 52 -6.46 3.71 0.93
C VAL A 52 -6.35 2.34 0.28
N VAL A 53 -5.36 2.17 -0.59
CA VAL A 53 -5.09 0.91 -1.28
C VAL A 53 -3.62 0.53 -1.15
N PHE A 54 -3.34 -0.63 -0.56
CA PHE A 54 -1.98 -1.21 -0.51
C PHE A 54 -1.79 -2.26 -1.63
N ILE A 55 -0.79 -2.07 -2.47
CA ILE A 55 -0.48 -2.97 -3.59
C ILE A 55 0.89 -3.58 -3.35
N SER A 56 0.99 -4.89 -3.46
CA SER A 56 2.24 -5.62 -3.28
C SER A 56 2.50 -6.65 -4.37
N GLY A 57 3.76 -7.07 -4.50
CA GLY A 57 4.20 -8.12 -5.43
C GLY A 57 4.17 -9.49 -4.78
N ILE A 58 5.29 -10.23 -4.79
CA ILE A 58 5.43 -11.55 -4.13
C ILE A 58 6.66 -11.55 -3.22
N GLY A 59 6.50 -12.10 -2.01
CA GLY A 59 7.57 -12.19 -1.01
C GLY A 59 7.03 -12.16 0.42
N CYS A 60 7.92 -12.25 1.42
CA CYS A 60 7.55 -12.07 2.82
C CYS A 60 6.92 -10.69 3.03
N SER A 61 7.61 -9.63 2.60
CA SER A 61 7.13 -8.25 2.66
C SER A 61 5.81 -8.07 1.91
N SER A 62 5.61 -8.76 0.79
CA SER A 62 4.40 -8.61 -0.03
C SER A 62 3.13 -9.15 0.62
N ARG A 63 3.22 -9.83 1.77
CA ARG A 63 2.04 -10.17 2.57
C ARG A 63 1.42 -8.96 3.29
N PHE A 64 2.09 -7.81 3.27
CA PHE A 64 1.67 -6.59 3.96
C PHE A 64 0.19 -6.21 3.77
N PRO A 65 -0.39 -6.24 2.55
CA PRO A 65 -1.79 -5.85 2.36
C PRO A 65 -2.78 -6.76 3.10
N TYR A 66 -2.43 -8.00 3.44
CA TYR A 66 -3.30 -8.87 4.24
C TYR A 66 -3.41 -8.42 5.69
N TYR A 67 -2.42 -7.66 6.17
CA TYR A 67 -2.33 -7.21 7.57
C TYR A 67 -2.88 -5.79 7.78
N MET A 68 -3.42 -5.20 6.71
CA MET A 68 -4.01 -3.87 6.69
C MET A 68 -5.51 -3.98 6.46
N ASN A 69 -6.31 -3.35 7.33
CA ASN A 69 -7.77 -3.29 7.18
C ASN A 69 -8.20 -2.19 6.19
N THR A 70 -7.71 -2.27 4.96
CA THR A 70 -8.01 -1.36 3.85
C THR A 70 -8.24 -2.17 2.57
N TYR A 71 -8.46 -1.50 1.43
CA TYR A 71 -8.34 -2.22 0.16
C TYR A 71 -6.88 -2.62 -0.07
N GLY A 72 -6.68 -3.76 -0.71
CA GLY A 72 -5.35 -4.23 -1.02
C GLY A 72 -5.31 -5.24 -2.15
N PHE A 73 -4.20 -5.24 -2.89
CA PHE A 73 -3.92 -6.20 -3.94
C PHE A 73 -2.59 -6.89 -3.66
N HIS A 74 -2.62 -8.21 -3.53
CA HIS A 74 -1.43 -9.05 -3.58
C HIS A 74 -1.29 -9.58 -5.01
N THR A 75 -0.33 -9.04 -5.74
CA THR A 75 -0.26 -9.17 -7.19
C THR A 75 0.78 -10.20 -7.62
N ILE A 76 1.41 -9.98 -8.78
CA ILE A 76 2.41 -10.86 -9.38
C ILE A 76 3.80 -10.33 -9.07
N HIS A 77 4.77 -11.25 -8.99
CA HIS A 77 6.14 -10.93 -8.63
C HIS A 77 6.72 -9.82 -9.52
N GLY A 78 7.16 -8.72 -8.91
CA GLY A 78 7.73 -7.55 -9.57
C GLY A 78 6.76 -6.74 -10.44
N ARG A 79 5.44 -6.87 -10.25
CA ARG A 79 4.42 -6.15 -11.04
C ARG A 79 3.58 -5.16 -10.24
N ALA A 80 3.81 -5.05 -8.92
CA ALA A 80 3.11 -4.11 -8.06
C ALA A 80 3.16 -2.65 -8.57
N PRO A 81 4.30 -2.10 -9.02
CA PRO A 81 4.35 -0.72 -9.52
C PRO A 81 3.51 -0.51 -10.78
N ALA A 82 3.51 -1.49 -11.71
CA ALA A 82 2.73 -1.40 -12.94
C ALA A 82 1.22 -1.35 -12.66
N ILE A 83 0.74 -2.19 -11.74
CA ILE A 83 -0.67 -2.22 -11.33
C ILE A 83 -1.03 -0.94 -10.56
N ALA A 84 -0.15 -0.47 -9.68
CA ALA A 84 -0.35 0.77 -8.93
C ALA A 84 -0.46 1.99 -9.85
N SER A 85 0.38 2.08 -10.88
CA SER A 85 0.27 3.14 -11.89
C SER A 85 -1.07 3.11 -12.61
N GLY A 86 -1.54 1.94 -13.05
CA GLY A 86 -2.84 1.79 -13.70
C GLY A 86 -4.01 2.19 -12.80
N LEU A 87 -3.97 1.80 -11.51
CA LEU A 87 -4.97 2.20 -10.53
C LEU A 87 -4.97 3.71 -10.32
N LYS A 88 -3.79 4.32 -10.14
CA LYS A 88 -3.69 5.75 -9.87
C LYS A 88 -4.15 6.62 -11.04
N ILE A 89 -3.88 6.20 -12.28
CA ILE A 89 -4.39 6.85 -13.49
C ILE A 89 -5.93 6.77 -13.54
N SER A 90 -6.49 5.62 -13.20
CA SER A 90 -7.94 5.36 -13.31
C SER A 90 -8.75 5.98 -12.18
N ARG A 91 -8.16 6.06 -10.97
CA ARG A 91 -8.79 6.57 -9.74
C ARG A 91 -7.80 7.48 -9.00
N PRO A 92 -7.58 8.71 -9.52
CA PRO A 92 -6.60 9.65 -8.97
C PRO A 92 -6.94 10.14 -7.55
N ASP A 93 -8.17 9.96 -7.10
CA ASP A 93 -8.64 10.30 -5.76
C ASP A 93 -8.20 9.30 -4.67
N LEU A 94 -7.76 8.10 -5.04
CA LEU A 94 -7.30 7.09 -4.09
C LEU A 94 -5.86 7.37 -3.61
N SER A 95 -5.61 7.05 -2.34
CA SER A 95 -4.28 6.99 -1.74
C SER A 95 -3.68 5.61 -2.00
N VAL A 96 -2.77 5.51 -2.97
CA VAL A 96 -2.17 4.25 -3.42
C VAL A 96 -0.78 4.10 -2.82
N TRP A 97 -0.56 2.98 -2.13
CA TRP A 97 0.69 2.65 -1.44
C TRP A 97 1.25 1.36 -2.03
N VAL A 98 2.54 1.35 -2.36
CA VAL A 98 3.22 0.17 -2.90
C VAL A 98 4.15 -0.39 -1.84
N VAL A 99 4.01 -1.68 -1.55
CA VAL A 99 4.90 -2.41 -0.63
C VAL A 99 5.55 -3.55 -1.40
N THR A 100 6.87 -3.54 -1.43
CA THR A 100 7.66 -4.50 -2.19
C THR A 100 8.91 -4.86 -1.40
N GLY A 101 9.38 -6.10 -1.56
CA GLY A 101 10.73 -6.48 -1.16
C GLY A 101 11.76 -5.89 -2.11
N ASP A 102 13.03 -5.99 -1.72
CA ASP A 102 14.18 -5.65 -2.55
C ASP A 102 14.24 -6.50 -3.83
N GLY A 103 14.13 -7.83 -3.72
CA GLY A 103 14.14 -8.73 -4.87
C GLY A 103 12.91 -8.58 -5.77
N ASP A 104 11.74 -8.31 -5.19
CA ASP A 104 10.52 -8.09 -5.95
C ASP A 104 10.57 -6.77 -6.73
N GLY A 105 10.96 -5.68 -6.06
CA GLY A 105 10.83 -4.32 -6.59
C GLY A 105 12.06 -3.82 -7.33
N LEU A 106 13.27 -4.17 -6.87
CA LEU A 106 14.51 -3.64 -7.43
C LEU A 106 15.18 -4.61 -8.40
N TRP A 107 14.94 -5.91 -8.27
CA TRP A 107 15.46 -6.90 -9.20
C TRP A 107 14.46 -7.17 -10.34
N LEU A 108 13.46 -8.04 -10.14
CA LEU A 108 12.52 -8.41 -11.21
C LEU A 108 11.58 -7.24 -11.60
N GLY A 109 11.25 -6.39 -10.62
CA GLY A 109 10.40 -5.22 -10.77
C GLY A 109 11.16 -3.93 -11.12
N GLY A 110 12.49 -3.94 -11.21
CA GLY A 110 13.31 -2.72 -11.24
C GLY A 110 12.90 -1.73 -12.33
N ASN A 111 12.69 -2.22 -13.56
CA ASN A 111 12.23 -1.38 -14.68
C ASN A 111 10.84 -0.79 -14.43
N HIS A 112 9.94 -1.55 -13.79
CA HIS A 112 8.60 -1.08 -13.47
C HIS A 112 8.63 -0.02 -12.38
N VAL A 113 9.46 -0.19 -11.34
CA VAL A 113 9.65 0.84 -10.31
C VAL A 113 10.17 2.13 -10.93
N PHE A 114 11.20 2.06 -11.77
CA PHE A 114 11.78 3.24 -12.42
C PHE A 114 10.74 3.99 -13.29
N LEU A 115 9.99 3.26 -14.12
CA LEU A 115 8.95 3.84 -14.96
C LEU A 115 7.78 4.40 -14.13
N SER A 116 7.37 3.70 -13.07
CA SER A 116 6.27 4.15 -12.20
C SER A 116 6.61 5.43 -11.44
N ILE A 117 7.86 5.60 -10.98
CA ILE A 117 8.31 6.85 -10.33
C ILE A 117 8.21 8.04 -11.30
N LEU A 118 8.63 7.83 -12.55
CA LEU A 118 8.52 8.85 -13.59
C LEU A 118 7.06 9.22 -13.85
N LEU A 119 6.17 8.24 -13.99
CA LEU A 119 4.74 8.48 -14.29
C LEU A 119 3.98 9.15 -13.14
N ILE A 120 4.25 8.77 -11.88
CA ILE A 120 3.57 9.36 -10.71
C ILE A 120 3.96 10.82 -10.52
N SER A 121 5.12 11.26 -11.01
CA SER A 121 5.56 12.66 -10.92
C SER A 121 4.88 13.59 -11.94
N VAL A 122 4.16 13.03 -12.94
CA VAL A 122 3.52 13.79 -14.04
C VAL A 122 1.98 13.74 -13.98
N ILE A 123 1.41 13.06 -13.00
CA ILE A 123 -0.05 12.89 -12.79
C ILE A 123 -0.41 13.49 -11.43
#